data_AF-A0A2V7ZUQ8-F1
#
_entry.id   AF-A0A2V7ZUQ8-F1
#
_cell.length_a   1.000
_cell.length_b   1.000
_cell.length_c   1.000
_cell.angle_alpha   90.00
_cell.angle_beta   90.00
_cell.angle_gamma   90.00
#
_symmetry.space_group_name_H-M   'P 1'
#
loop_
_entity.id
_entity.type
_entity.pdbx_description
1 polymer ?
#
loop_
_entity_poly.entity_id
_entity_poly.type
_entity_poly.pdbx_seq_one_letter_code
_entity_poly.pdbx_strand_id
1 'polypeptide(L)'
;MSAQCIDIERTATTPERFYRAAIDRSPFPVTDASASGARAAFDVTLDFFSTSRTGAGEPAMFLLDEFLELRTFESFPGLRRVLYDFVERIAASGNRFVLTSRYVARALRLLRDHSARFEVIQMPPLTIEDTLDILGPTGGNPKDAEYLARTVLALADGRPSYVRAIAEELQTLREHGGPGSADAMSALAALLSLDGRIAKQCFFCYELRLHRARGYGALKAILEILGEDEGLTLTEISHRLQRTPGSTKDYLSWLEDVDLVAARQKRYSFTDPLLRVWVRLHCRASAPSEDDLAREVHRYAVPRLPQTTEPGTPPPTPAPQSEPAFAMAGSPSSGIIEID
;
A
#
# COMPACT_ATOMS: atom_id res chain seq x y z
N MET A 1 0.86 -20.66 -23.32
CA MET A 1 1.16 -20.86 -21.89
C MET A 1 -0.15 -20.68 -21.14
N SER A 2 -0.65 -21.71 -20.46
CA SER A 2 -1.90 -21.59 -19.67
C SER A 2 -1.55 -21.08 -18.28
N ALA A 3 -2.26 -20.05 -17.81
CA ALA A 3 -2.06 -19.46 -16.49
C ALA A 3 -3.42 -19.32 -15.79
N GLN A 4 -3.42 -19.45 -14.47
CA GLN A 4 -4.60 -19.21 -13.66
C GLN A 4 -4.41 -17.94 -12.83
N CYS A 5 -5.35 -17.01 -12.94
CA CYS A 5 -5.42 -15.83 -12.09
C CYS A 5 -6.43 -16.05 -10.97
N ILE A 6 -6.04 -15.77 -9.72
CA ILE A 6 -6.89 -15.91 -8.53
C ILE A 6 -6.80 -14.62 -7.73
N ASP A 7 -7.94 -13.95 -7.57
CA ASP A 7 -8.11 -12.85 -6.62
C ASP A 7 -8.33 -13.44 -5.22
N ILE A 8 -7.28 -13.46 -4.39
CA ILE A 8 -7.32 -14.07 -3.06
C ILE A 8 -8.14 -13.21 -2.12
N GLU A 9 -8.08 -11.88 -2.22
CA GLU A 9 -8.87 -10.97 -1.39
C GLU A 9 -10.37 -11.28 -1.50
N ARG A 10 -10.87 -11.59 -2.70
CA ARG A 10 -12.28 -11.91 -2.93
C ARG A 10 -12.67 -13.35 -2.61
N THR A 11 -11.72 -14.28 -2.66
CA THR A 11 -12.03 -15.72 -2.58
C THR A 11 -11.64 -16.37 -1.25
N ALA A 12 -10.70 -15.80 -0.50
CA ALA A 12 -10.18 -16.32 0.77
C ALA A 12 -11.15 -16.08 1.96
N THR A 13 -12.32 -16.72 1.89
CA THR A 13 -13.35 -16.65 2.93
C THR A 13 -13.18 -17.72 4.01
N THR A 14 -13.27 -19.00 3.62
CA THR A 14 -12.85 -20.15 4.42
C THR A 14 -11.92 -21.03 3.57
N PRO A 15 -11.03 -21.84 4.17
CA PRO A 15 -10.15 -22.72 3.40
C PRO A 15 -10.89 -23.65 2.43
N GLU A 16 -12.05 -24.18 2.83
CA GLU A 16 -12.88 -25.05 1.99
C GLU A 16 -13.46 -24.31 0.78
N ARG A 17 -14.02 -23.12 1.01
CA ARG A 17 -14.59 -22.30 -0.07
C ARG A 17 -13.51 -21.78 -1.02
N PHE A 18 -12.35 -21.43 -0.47
CA PHE A 18 -11.21 -21.00 -1.26
C PHE A 18 -10.68 -22.13 -2.15
N TYR A 19 -10.49 -23.33 -1.61
CA TYR A 19 -10.10 -24.49 -2.41
C TYR A 19 -11.06 -24.70 -3.59
N ARG A 20 -12.37 -24.73 -3.31
CA ARG A 20 -13.39 -24.88 -4.36
C ARG A 20 -13.33 -23.77 -5.41
N ALA A 21 -13.22 -22.52 -4.98
CA ALA A 21 -13.10 -21.38 -5.90
C ALA A 21 -11.82 -21.48 -6.77
N ALA A 22 -10.72 -21.96 -6.21
CA ALA A 22 -9.48 -22.17 -6.93
C ALA A 22 -9.59 -23.27 -7.98
N ILE A 23 -10.28 -24.38 -7.71
CA ILE A 23 -10.37 -25.47 -8.68
C ILE A 23 -11.48 -25.29 -9.73
N ASP A 24 -12.59 -24.63 -9.38
CA ASP A 24 -13.80 -24.51 -10.23
C ASP A 24 -13.51 -23.83 -11.58
N ARG A 25 -12.61 -22.83 -11.57
CA ARG A 25 -12.20 -22.09 -12.78
C ARG A 25 -10.77 -22.39 -13.22
N SER A 26 -10.20 -23.50 -12.73
CA SER A 26 -8.84 -23.88 -13.08
C SER A 26 -8.75 -24.31 -14.55
N PRO A 27 -7.80 -23.78 -15.33
CA PRO A 27 -7.51 -24.28 -16.68
C PRO A 27 -6.61 -25.53 -16.65
N PHE A 28 -6.23 -26.02 -15.46
CA PHE A 28 -5.39 -27.20 -15.26
C PHE A 28 -6.27 -28.41 -14.93
N PRO A 29 -5.88 -29.64 -15.31
CA PRO A 29 -6.58 -30.85 -14.87
C PRO A 29 -6.67 -30.88 -13.34
N VAL A 30 -7.89 -31.00 -12.82
CA VAL A 30 -8.18 -31.04 -11.39
C VAL A 30 -8.56 -32.47 -11.01
N THR A 31 -7.90 -33.00 -9.99
CA THR A 31 -8.42 -34.14 -9.23
C THR A 31 -9.13 -33.58 -8.00
N ASP A 32 -10.46 -33.62 -7.98
CA ASP A 32 -11.22 -33.15 -6.83
C ASP A 32 -10.94 -34.06 -5.63
N ALA A 33 -10.29 -33.49 -4.61
CA ALA A 33 -9.99 -34.18 -3.38
C ALA A 33 -10.97 -33.70 -2.31
N SER A 34 -11.77 -34.64 -1.80
CA SER A 34 -12.67 -34.38 -0.67
C SER A 34 -11.84 -34.12 0.60
N ALA A 35 -11.78 -32.87 1.03
CA ALA A 35 -11.19 -32.48 2.31
C ALA A 35 -12.26 -32.19 3.36
N SER A 36 -12.10 -32.77 4.56
CA SER A 36 -12.97 -32.50 5.71
C SER A 36 -12.28 -31.55 6.68
N GLY A 37 -12.80 -30.33 6.79
CA GLY A 37 -12.33 -29.30 7.71
C GLY A 37 -11.22 -28.40 7.18
N ALA A 38 -11.04 -27.28 7.87
CA ALA A 38 -10.25 -26.14 7.43
C ALA A 38 -8.78 -26.48 7.11
N ARG A 39 -8.11 -27.21 8.00
CA ARG A 39 -6.69 -27.61 7.79
C ARG A 39 -6.54 -28.50 6.57
N ALA A 40 -7.36 -29.55 6.46
CA ALA A 40 -7.30 -30.48 5.33
C ALA A 40 -7.59 -29.76 4.00
N ALA A 41 -8.56 -28.83 3.97
CA ALA A 41 -8.85 -28.07 2.76
C ALA A 41 -7.71 -27.15 2.35
N PHE A 42 -7.02 -26.55 3.32
CA PHE A 42 -5.81 -25.77 3.04
C PHE A 42 -4.68 -26.66 2.52
N ASP A 43 -4.46 -27.84 3.11
CA ASP A 43 -3.43 -28.79 2.65
C ASP A 43 -3.69 -29.24 1.21
N VAL A 44 -4.94 -29.56 0.86
CA VAL A 44 -5.31 -29.88 -0.53
C VAL A 44 -5.14 -28.69 -1.47
N THR A 45 -5.36 -27.46 -1.00
CA THR A 45 -5.07 -26.24 -1.78
C THR A 45 -3.58 -26.09 -2.05
N LEU A 46 -2.73 -26.34 -1.05
CA LEU A 46 -1.28 -26.35 -1.18
C LEU A 46 -0.80 -27.44 -2.16
N ASP A 47 -1.42 -28.61 -2.13
CA ASP A 47 -1.16 -29.68 -3.08
C ASP A 47 -1.57 -29.29 -4.49
N PHE A 48 -2.73 -28.67 -4.66
CA PHE A 48 -3.17 -28.14 -5.96
C PHE A 48 -2.14 -27.16 -6.52
N PHE A 49 -1.72 -26.14 -5.76
CA PHE A 49 -0.74 -25.16 -6.26
C PHE A 49 0.62 -25.78 -6.55
N SER A 50 1.06 -26.75 -5.74
CA SER A 50 2.40 -27.31 -5.87
C SER A 50 2.54 -28.39 -6.95
N THR A 51 1.46 -29.12 -7.23
CA THR A 51 1.48 -30.31 -8.09
C THR A 51 0.74 -30.16 -9.42
N SER A 52 -0.08 -29.12 -9.58
CA SER A 52 -0.80 -28.87 -10.85
C SER A 52 0.14 -28.85 -12.04
N ARG A 53 -0.33 -29.40 -13.15
CA ARG A 53 0.33 -29.39 -14.46
C ARG A 53 -0.64 -28.90 -15.51
N THR A 54 -0.14 -28.40 -16.62
CA THR A 54 -0.97 -28.12 -17.79
C THR A 54 -1.50 -29.42 -18.40
N GLY A 55 -2.47 -29.35 -19.32
CA GLY A 55 -2.92 -30.52 -20.07
C GLY A 55 -1.82 -31.23 -20.87
N ALA A 56 -0.70 -30.55 -21.13
CA ALA A 56 0.48 -31.12 -21.79
C ALA A 56 1.53 -31.68 -20.80
N GLY A 57 1.27 -31.65 -19.49
CA GLY A 57 2.21 -32.13 -18.45
C GLY A 57 3.26 -31.11 -18.00
N GLU A 58 3.30 -29.92 -18.61
CA GLU A 58 4.22 -28.84 -18.23
C GLU A 58 3.87 -28.20 -16.87
N PRO A 59 4.84 -27.57 -16.18
CA PRO A 59 4.57 -26.81 -14.96
C PRO A 59 3.49 -25.72 -15.15
N ALA A 60 2.60 -25.61 -14.17
CA ALA A 60 1.54 -24.60 -14.14
C ALA A 60 2.07 -23.22 -13.77
N MET A 61 1.34 -22.17 -14.19
CA MET A 61 1.60 -20.78 -13.80
C MET A 61 0.39 -20.21 -13.05
N PHE A 62 0.64 -19.62 -11.89
CA PHE A 62 -0.38 -18.98 -11.05
C PHE A 62 -0.07 -17.50 -10.87
N LEU A 63 -1.09 -16.66 -11.04
CA LEU A 63 -1.09 -15.25 -10.67
C LEU A 63 -2.02 -15.12 -9.46
N LEU A 64 -1.44 -14.81 -8.31
CA LEU A 64 -2.16 -14.78 -7.03
C LEU A 64 -2.20 -13.34 -6.53
N ASP A 65 -3.35 -12.71 -6.74
CA ASP A 65 -3.56 -11.31 -6.40
C ASP A 65 -3.90 -11.16 -4.92
N GLU A 66 -3.18 -10.28 -4.22
CA GLU A 66 -3.27 -10.03 -2.77
C GLU A 66 -3.08 -11.28 -1.91
N PHE A 67 -2.00 -12.04 -2.17
CA PHE A 67 -1.77 -13.35 -1.53
C PHE A 67 -1.71 -13.31 0.00
N LEU A 68 -1.37 -12.16 0.59
CA LEU A 68 -1.34 -12.00 2.04
C LEU A 68 -2.74 -12.05 2.68
N GLU A 69 -3.82 -11.99 1.90
CA GLU A 69 -5.19 -12.13 2.40
C GLU A 69 -5.52 -13.59 2.81
N LEU A 70 -4.67 -14.57 2.45
CA LEU A 70 -4.69 -15.92 3.05
C LEU A 70 -4.57 -15.88 4.58
N ARG A 71 -4.04 -14.78 5.14
CA ARG A 71 -4.03 -14.51 6.59
C ARG A 71 -5.41 -14.63 7.23
N THR A 72 -6.49 -14.42 6.48
CA THR A 72 -7.87 -14.63 6.97
C THR A 72 -8.05 -16.04 7.57
N PHE A 73 -7.29 -17.03 7.10
CA PHE A 73 -7.34 -18.40 7.61
C PHE A 73 -6.63 -18.59 8.97
N GLU A 74 -5.86 -17.62 9.47
CA GLU A 74 -5.20 -17.72 10.80
C GLU A 74 -6.18 -17.86 11.97
N SER A 75 -7.44 -17.50 11.76
CA SER A 75 -8.53 -17.66 12.74
C SER A 75 -9.02 -19.11 12.88
N PHE A 76 -8.67 -19.99 11.93
CA PHE A 76 -9.12 -21.38 11.94
C PHE A 76 -8.14 -22.30 12.70
N PRO A 77 -8.64 -23.37 13.35
CA PRO A 77 -7.78 -24.32 14.07
C PRO A 77 -6.70 -24.91 13.16
N GLY A 78 -5.44 -24.88 13.63
CA GLY A 78 -4.30 -25.46 12.90
C GLY A 78 -3.73 -24.60 11.76
N LEU A 79 -4.23 -23.37 11.57
CA LEU A 79 -3.82 -22.48 10.46
C LEU A 79 -3.15 -21.17 10.90
N ARG A 80 -2.69 -21.08 12.16
CA ARG A 80 -2.00 -19.88 12.69
C ARG A 80 -0.75 -19.46 11.90
N ARG A 81 -0.16 -20.35 11.10
CA ARG A 81 1.04 -20.12 10.29
C ARG A 81 0.78 -20.19 8.79
N VAL A 82 -0.47 -20.04 8.35
CA VAL A 82 -0.93 -20.23 6.96
C VAL A 82 -0.01 -19.59 5.90
N LEU A 83 0.45 -18.35 6.13
CA LEU A 83 1.31 -17.65 5.18
C LEU A 83 2.71 -18.26 5.08
N TYR A 84 3.26 -18.73 6.20
CA TYR A 84 4.57 -19.41 6.21
C TYR A 84 4.46 -20.76 5.51
N ASP A 85 3.45 -21.57 5.86
CA ASP A 85 3.20 -22.87 5.25
C ASP A 85 2.98 -22.72 3.72
N PHE A 86 2.26 -21.68 3.31
CA PHE A 86 2.04 -21.35 1.90
C PHE A 86 3.34 -21.02 1.17
N VAL A 87 4.12 -20.06 1.68
CA VAL A 87 5.38 -19.62 1.07
C VAL A 87 6.38 -20.78 0.98
N GLU A 88 6.53 -21.57 2.04
CA GLU A 88 7.41 -22.74 2.06
C GLU A 88 7.02 -23.75 0.98
N ARG A 89 5.72 -24.03 0.84
CA ARG A 89 5.21 -24.98 -0.16
C ARG A 89 5.45 -24.52 -1.59
N ILE A 90 5.13 -23.27 -1.92
CA ILE A 90 5.28 -22.77 -3.29
C ILE A 90 6.75 -22.58 -3.66
N ALA A 91 7.61 -22.23 -2.69
CA ALA A 91 9.06 -22.09 -2.91
C ALA A 91 9.73 -23.44 -3.24
N ALA A 92 9.16 -24.55 -2.75
CA ALA A 92 9.59 -25.90 -3.07
C ALA A 92 8.93 -26.47 -4.35
N SER A 93 7.94 -25.80 -4.92
CA SER A 93 7.23 -26.28 -6.12
C SER A 93 8.04 -26.07 -7.40
N GLY A 94 7.79 -26.93 -8.40
CA GLY A 94 8.27 -26.73 -9.77
C GLY A 94 7.38 -25.79 -10.62
N ASN A 95 6.25 -25.33 -10.07
CA ASN A 95 5.34 -24.40 -10.74
C ASN A 95 5.83 -22.95 -10.65
N ARG A 96 5.26 -22.08 -11.48
CA ARG A 96 5.62 -20.66 -11.56
C ARG A 96 4.55 -19.82 -10.87
N PHE A 97 4.98 -18.81 -10.12
CA PHE A 97 4.09 -17.96 -9.33
C PHE A 97 4.42 -16.49 -9.56
N VAL A 98 3.38 -15.67 -9.74
CA VAL A 98 3.42 -14.22 -9.61
C VAL A 98 2.51 -13.86 -8.46
N LEU A 99 3.05 -13.21 -7.44
CA LEU A 99 2.33 -12.82 -6.24
C LEU A 99 2.24 -11.30 -6.18
N THR A 100 1.07 -10.74 -5.88
CA THR A 100 0.90 -9.30 -5.61
C THR A 100 0.50 -9.08 -4.16
N SER A 101 0.86 -7.92 -3.62
CA SER A 101 0.43 -7.50 -2.29
C SER A 101 0.51 -5.99 -2.17
N ARG A 102 -0.52 -5.37 -1.59
CA ARG A 102 -0.47 -3.97 -1.15
C ARG A 102 0.29 -3.75 0.15
N TYR A 103 0.61 -4.82 0.89
CA TYR A 103 1.30 -4.72 2.18
C TYR A 103 2.80 -5.00 2.04
N VAL A 104 3.58 -3.95 1.81
CA VAL A 104 5.01 -4.03 1.49
C VAL A 104 5.81 -4.52 2.70
N ALA A 105 5.64 -3.90 3.87
CA ALA A 105 6.38 -4.28 5.08
C ALA A 105 6.15 -5.75 5.46
N ARG A 106 4.89 -6.20 5.35
CA ARG A 106 4.51 -7.59 5.66
C ARG A 106 5.08 -8.58 4.65
N ALA A 107 5.01 -8.27 3.35
CA ALA A 107 5.58 -9.12 2.31
C ALA A 107 7.09 -9.28 2.47
N LEU A 108 7.82 -8.17 2.67
CA LEU A 108 9.27 -8.19 2.85
C LEU A 108 9.69 -8.95 4.12
N ARG A 109 8.91 -8.84 5.20
CA ARG A 109 9.17 -9.62 6.43
C ARG A 109 8.96 -11.12 6.20
N LEU A 110 7.87 -11.50 5.54
CA LEU A 110 7.54 -12.91 5.27
C LEU A 110 8.55 -13.58 4.33
N LEU A 111 8.99 -12.86 3.29
CA LEU A 111 9.86 -13.41 2.25
C LEU A 111 11.35 -13.32 2.58
N ARG A 112 11.73 -12.68 3.69
CA ARG A 112 13.13 -12.44 4.08
C ARG A 112 13.99 -13.69 4.01
N ASP A 113 13.49 -14.80 4.57
CA ASP A 113 14.22 -16.07 4.67
C ASP A 113 14.13 -16.92 3.38
N HIS A 114 13.36 -16.47 2.39
CA HIS A 114 13.14 -17.15 1.11
C HIS A 114 13.65 -16.32 -0.09
N SER A 115 14.47 -15.30 0.16
CA SER A 115 14.95 -14.35 -0.86
C SER A 115 15.64 -14.99 -2.07
N ALA A 116 16.26 -16.16 -1.92
CA ALA A 116 16.86 -16.90 -3.04
C ALA A 116 15.84 -17.50 -4.03
N ARG A 117 14.56 -17.61 -3.63
CA ARG A 117 13.47 -18.20 -4.44
C ARG A 117 12.47 -17.17 -4.96
N PHE A 118 12.44 -15.97 -4.38
CA PHE A 118 11.52 -14.91 -4.76
C PHE A 118 12.28 -13.69 -5.25
N GLU A 119 11.99 -13.30 -6.48
CA GLU A 119 12.32 -11.97 -6.97
C GLU A 119 11.25 -10.99 -6.50
N VAL A 120 11.66 -9.96 -5.76
CA VAL A 120 10.76 -8.92 -5.27
C VAL A 120 10.87 -7.69 -6.15
N ILE A 121 9.80 -7.42 -6.91
CA ILE A 121 9.69 -6.21 -7.73
C ILE A 121 8.87 -5.18 -6.96
N GLN A 122 9.52 -4.11 -6.53
CA GLN A 122 8.84 -2.94 -5.97
C GLN A 122 8.31 -2.09 -7.11
N MET A 123 7.02 -1.75 -7.09
CA MET A 123 6.43 -0.86 -8.09
C MET A 123 6.87 0.58 -7.78
N PRO A 124 7.67 1.22 -8.66
CA PRO A 124 8.12 2.58 -8.41
C PRO A 124 6.94 3.57 -8.57
N PRO A 125 7.05 4.77 -7.98
CA PRO A 125 6.16 5.88 -8.31
C PRO A 125 6.23 6.21 -9.81
N LEU A 126 5.18 6.82 -10.35
CA LEU A 126 5.17 7.32 -11.73
C LEU A 126 6.28 8.36 -11.95
N THR A 127 6.75 8.41 -13.18
CA THR A 127 7.71 9.43 -13.63
C THR A 127 6.99 10.66 -14.18
N ILE A 128 7.78 11.70 -14.50
CA ILE A 128 7.26 12.89 -15.20
C ILE A 128 6.77 12.50 -16.59
N GLU A 129 7.46 11.58 -17.28
CA GLU A 129 7.11 11.08 -18.61
C GLU A 129 5.75 10.35 -18.57
N ASP A 130 5.56 9.43 -17.62
CA ASP A 130 4.27 8.77 -17.42
C ASP A 130 3.14 9.78 -17.14
N THR A 131 3.45 10.84 -16.37
CA THR A 131 2.48 11.87 -16.02
C THR A 131 2.12 12.75 -17.22
N LEU A 132 3.08 13.09 -18.08
CA LEU A 132 2.83 13.79 -19.34
C LEU A 132 1.94 12.96 -20.26
N ASP A 133 2.21 11.67 -20.38
CA ASP A 133 1.40 10.75 -21.17
C ASP A 133 -0.04 10.65 -20.66
N ILE A 134 -0.23 10.59 -19.34
CA ILE A 134 -1.56 10.58 -18.70
C ILE A 134 -2.31 11.91 -18.89
N LEU A 135 -1.61 13.05 -18.77
CA LEU A 135 -2.21 14.37 -18.96
C LEU A 135 -2.59 14.61 -20.43
N GLY A 136 -1.95 13.91 -21.36
CA GLY A 136 -2.18 14.03 -22.78
C GLY A 136 -1.77 15.40 -23.36
N PRO A 137 -2.12 15.67 -24.62
CA PRO A 137 -1.75 16.92 -25.29
C PRO A 137 -2.49 18.10 -24.66
N THR A 138 -1.78 18.88 -23.84
CA THR A 138 -2.21 20.23 -23.47
C THR A 138 -1.88 21.13 -24.65
N GLY A 139 -2.86 21.70 -25.37
CA GLY A 139 -2.63 22.52 -26.56
C GLY A 139 -1.88 23.85 -26.36
N GLY A 140 -1.05 23.95 -25.31
CA GLY A 140 -0.24 25.10 -24.91
C GLY A 140 1.27 24.84 -25.03
N ASN A 141 2.06 25.70 -24.38
CA ASN A 141 3.52 25.65 -24.40
C ASN A 141 4.05 24.36 -23.72
N PRO A 142 5.01 23.63 -24.32
CA PRO A 142 5.63 22.46 -23.71
C PRO A 142 6.16 22.69 -22.28
N LYS A 143 6.66 23.89 -21.98
CA LYS A 143 7.13 24.24 -20.63
C LYS A 143 5.99 24.27 -19.60
N ASP A 144 4.80 24.71 -20.01
CA ASP A 144 3.62 24.75 -19.13
C ASP A 144 3.10 23.34 -18.88
N ALA A 145 3.14 22.48 -19.91
CA ALA A 145 2.81 21.06 -19.80
C ALA A 145 3.74 20.34 -18.81
N GLU A 146 5.06 20.56 -18.93
CA GLU A 146 6.06 19.99 -18.03
C GLU A 146 5.91 20.50 -16.59
N TYR A 147 5.65 21.80 -16.41
CA TYR A 147 5.37 22.38 -15.09
C TYR A 147 4.12 21.76 -14.44
N LEU A 148 3.04 21.62 -15.22
CA LEU A 148 1.81 20.97 -14.75
C LEU A 148 2.07 19.50 -14.39
N ALA A 149 2.79 18.75 -15.23
CA ALA A 149 3.13 17.36 -14.95
C ALA A 149 3.93 17.20 -13.65
N ARG A 150 4.95 18.04 -13.44
CA ARG A 150 5.70 18.07 -12.17
C ARG A 150 4.82 18.42 -10.98
N THR A 151 3.88 19.36 -11.16
CA THR A 151 2.93 19.74 -10.11
C THR A 151 2.01 18.58 -9.75
N VAL A 152 1.38 17.94 -10.74
CA VAL A 152 0.50 16.77 -10.54
C VAL A 152 1.27 15.64 -9.88
N LEU A 153 2.48 15.35 -10.35
CA LEU A 153 3.32 14.30 -9.79
C LEU A 153 3.65 14.56 -8.30
N ALA A 154 4.00 15.80 -7.96
CA ALA A 154 4.32 16.20 -6.59
C ALA A 154 3.09 16.17 -5.66
N LEU A 155 1.91 16.57 -6.16
CA LEU A 155 0.65 16.51 -5.40
C LEU A 155 0.09 15.09 -5.25
N ALA A 156 0.38 14.21 -6.20
CA ALA A 156 -0.05 12.81 -6.16
C ALA A 156 0.95 11.89 -5.45
N ASP A 157 2.11 12.40 -5.05
CA ASP A 157 3.24 11.60 -4.52
C ASP A 157 3.64 10.47 -5.50
N GLY A 158 3.50 10.72 -6.80
CA GLY A 158 3.73 9.75 -7.87
C GLY A 158 2.80 8.53 -7.89
N ARG A 159 1.72 8.50 -7.09
CA ARG A 159 0.81 7.36 -7.02
C ARG A 159 -0.09 7.32 -8.27
N PRO A 160 -0.12 6.21 -9.04
CA PRO A 160 -0.86 6.16 -10.31
C PRO A 160 -2.34 6.52 -10.20
N SER A 161 -3.03 6.06 -9.14
CA SER A 161 -4.45 6.37 -8.93
C SER A 161 -4.70 7.86 -8.69
N TYR A 162 -3.80 8.53 -7.97
CA TYR A 162 -3.93 9.95 -7.66
C TYR A 162 -3.54 10.82 -8.85
N VAL A 163 -2.46 10.48 -9.57
CA VAL A 163 -2.08 11.16 -10.82
C VAL A 163 -3.24 11.12 -11.81
N ARG A 164 -3.84 9.94 -12.02
CA ARG A 164 -4.98 9.78 -12.93
C ARG A 164 -6.20 10.56 -12.46
N ALA A 165 -6.53 10.52 -11.17
CA ALA A 165 -7.67 11.27 -10.64
C ALA A 165 -7.50 12.78 -10.84
N ILE A 166 -6.31 13.33 -10.58
CA ILE A 166 -6.00 14.75 -10.79
C ILE A 166 -6.05 15.11 -12.27
N ALA A 167 -5.51 14.27 -13.16
CA ALA A 167 -5.55 14.50 -14.60
C ALA A 167 -6.99 14.55 -15.16
N GLU A 168 -7.84 13.61 -14.75
CA GLU A 168 -9.25 13.55 -15.16
C GLU A 168 -10.06 14.75 -14.61
N GLU A 169 -9.79 15.17 -13.37
CA GLU A 169 -10.43 16.35 -12.78
C GLU A 169 -9.98 17.64 -13.48
N LEU A 170 -8.69 17.78 -13.79
CA LEU A 170 -8.17 18.90 -14.57
C LEU A 170 -8.86 19.01 -15.93
N GLN A 171 -9.12 17.89 -16.61
CA GLN A 171 -9.88 17.89 -17.85
C GLN A 171 -11.32 18.37 -17.62
N THR A 172 -11.99 17.86 -16.59
CA THR A 172 -13.36 18.24 -16.23
C THR A 172 -13.46 19.75 -15.96
N LEU A 173 -12.51 20.33 -15.21
CA LEU A 173 -12.47 21.76 -14.90
C LEU A 173 -12.19 22.64 -16.13
N ARG A 174 -11.47 22.13 -17.13
CA ARG A 174 -11.26 22.84 -18.41
C ARG A 174 -12.50 22.85 -19.29
N GLU A 175 -13.24 21.74 -19.31
CA GLU A 175 -14.46 21.61 -20.11
C GLU A 175 -15.59 22.51 -19.58
N HIS A 176 -15.67 22.69 -18.26
CA HIS A 176 -16.75 23.45 -17.61
C HIS A 176 -16.35 24.91 -17.26
N GLY A 177 -15.06 25.25 -17.32
CA GLY A 177 -14.54 26.55 -16.94
C GLY A 177 -14.03 27.41 -18.10
N GLY A 178 -13.62 28.64 -17.80
CA GLY A 178 -12.99 29.55 -18.77
C GLY A 178 -11.48 29.31 -18.92
N PRO A 179 -10.81 29.97 -19.88
CA PRO A 179 -9.35 29.90 -20.02
C PRO A 179 -8.65 30.24 -18.70
N GLY A 180 -7.84 29.32 -18.17
CA GLY A 180 -7.13 29.49 -16.89
C GLY A 180 -7.87 29.02 -15.63
N SER A 181 -9.06 28.41 -15.74
CA SER A 181 -9.85 27.91 -14.61
C SER A 181 -9.35 26.60 -13.97
N ALA A 182 -8.44 25.90 -14.62
CA ALA A 182 -8.03 24.55 -14.25
C ALA A 182 -6.58 24.51 -13.77
N ASP A 183 -6.37 24.80 -12.49
CA ASP A 183 -5.10 24.56 -11.82
C ASP A 183 -5.17 23.26 -10.98
N ALA A 184 -4.00 22.67 -10.72
CA ALA A 184 -3.90 21.38 -10.05
C ALA A 184 -4.31 21.43 -8.56
N MET A 185 -4.23 22.59 -7.90
CA MET A 185 -4.69 22.72 -6.51
C MET A 185 -6.22 22.77 -6.44
N SER A 186 -6.87 23.47 -7.36
CA SER A 186 -8.34 23.48 -7.47
C SER A 186 -8.88 22.08 -7.79
N ALA A 187 -8.23 21.36 -8.71
CA ALA A 187 -8.55 19.96 -8.99
C ALA A 187 -8.37 19.07 -7.74
N LEU A 188 -7.26 19.23 -7.02
CA LEU A 188 -7.02 18.46 -5.79
C LEU A 188 -8.05 18.79 -4.70
N ALA A 189 -8.46 20.04 -4.55
CA ALA A 189 -9.50 20.45 -3.61
C ALA A 189 -10.84 19.79 -3.95
N ALA A 190 -11.27 19.82 -5.21
CA ALA A 190 -12.47 19.12 -5.66
C ALA A 190 -12.41 17.62 -5.33
N LEU A 191 -11.27 16.97 -5.57
CA LEU A 191 -11.05 15.56 -5.31
C LEU A 191 -10.98 15.18 -3.82
N LEU A 192 -10.65 16.12 -2.94
CA LEU A 192 -10.58 15.94 -1.47
C LEU A 192 -11.82 16.42 -0.73
N SER A 193 -12.76 17.05 -1.43
CA SER A 193 -14.10 17.34 -0.91
C SER A 193 -14.80 16.07 -0.42
N LEU A 194 -15.85 16.20 0.40
CA LEU A 194 -16.53 15.06 1.05
C LEU A 194 -16.92 13.94 0.07
N ASP A 195 -17.34 14.30 -1.14
CA ASP A 195 -17.74 13.36 -2.19
C ASP A 195 -16.66 13.12 -3.26
N GLY A 196 -15.52 13.80 -3.13
CA GLY A 196 -14.41 13.72 -4.05
C GLY A 196 -13.81 12.31 -4.12
N ARG A 197 -13.31 11.96 -5.31
CA ARG A 197 -12.79 10.61 -5.58
C ARG A 197 -11.58 10.26 -4.71
N ILE A 198 -10.65 11.20 -4.49
CA ILE A 198 -9.49 10.95 -3.63
C ILE A 198 -9.94 10.80 -2.18
N ALA A 199 -10.92 11.61 -1.71
CA ALA A 199 -11.46 11.45 -0.36
C ALA A 199 -12.08 10.06 -0.14
N LYS A 200 -12.88 9.57 -1.10
CA LYS A 200 -13.46 8.21 -1.06
C LYS A 200 -12.39 7.13 -1.08
N GLN A 201 -11.34 7.30 -1.89
CA GLN A 201 -10.22 6.36 -1.94
C GLN A 201 -9.44 6.33 -0.61
N CYS A 202 -9.11 7.50 -0.05
CA CYS A 202 -8.44 7.60 1.24
C CYS A 202 -9.28 6.98 2.36
N PHE A 203 -10.59 7.26 2.41
CA PHE A 203 -11.51 6.64 3.36
C PHE A 203 -11.49 5.11 3.26
N PHE A 204 -11.62 4.57 2.05
CA PHE A 204 -11.57 3.12 1.83
C PHE A 204 -10.24 2.53 2.29
N CYS A 205 -9.11 3.13 1.89
CA CYS A 205 -7.78 2.66 2.28
C CYS A 205 -7.58 2.72 3.81
N TYR A 206 -8.03 3.79 4.45
CA TYR A 206 -7.97 3.99 5.90
C TYR A 206 -8.72 2.89 6.65
N GLU A 207 -10.01 2.72 6.35
CA GLU A 207 -10.86 1.75 7.03
C GLU A 207 -10.42 0.31 6.75
N LEU A 208 -10.10 -0.01 5.49
CA LEU A 208 -9.62 -1.34 5.12
C LEU A 208 -8.36 -1.71 5.91
N ARG A 209 -7.35 -0.84 5.93
CA ARG A 209 -6.07 -1.12 6.59
C ARG A 209 -6.22 -1.21 8.09
N LEU A 210 -7.04 -0.35 8.71
CA LEU A 210 -7.35 -0.43 10.14
C LEU A 210 -8.09 -1.72 10.50
N HIS A 211 -9.03 -2.18 9.67
CA HIS A 211 -9.72 -3.46 9.88
C HIS A 211 -8.79 -4.66 9.79
N ARG A 212 -7.68 -4.54 9.04
CA ARG A 212 -6.66 -5.59 8.90
C ARG A 212 -5.55 -5.51 9.97
N ALA A 213 -5.65 -4.55 10.89
CA ALA A 213 -4.76 -4.37 12.03
C ALA A 213 -5.48 -4.68 13.37
N ARG A 214 -4.69 -4.89 14.43
CA ARG A 214 -5.22 -5.09 15.80
C ARG A 214 -5.30 -3.73 16.52
N GLY A 215 -6.16 -3.62 17.52
CA GLY A 215 -6.21 -2.41 18.37
C GLY A 215 -6.83 -1.17 17.73
N TYR A 216 -7.82 -1.36 16.85
CA TYR A 216 -8.50 -0.34 16.03
C TYR A 216 -8.59 1.07 16.66
N GLY A 217 -9.17 1.20 17.87
CA GLY A 217 -9.34 2.50 18.51
C GLY A 217 -8.03 3.22 18.87
N ALA A 218 -7.02 2.48 19.37
CA ALA A 218 -5.71 3.06 19.66
C ALA A 218 -4.96 3.47 18.38
N LEU A 219 -5.16 2.71 17.30
CA LEU A 219 -4.56 3.02 16.00
C LEU A 219 -5.14 4.32 15.41
N LYS A 220 -6.47 4.53 15.49
CA LYS A 220 -7.12 5.78 15.06
C LYS A 220 -6.53 6.98 15.80
N ALA A 221 -6.41 6.91 17.12
CA ALA A 221 -5.83 7.98 17.93
C ALA A 221 -4.37 8.29 17.54
N ILE A 222 -3.55 7.28 17.22
CA ILE A 222 -2.17 7.51 16.74
C ILE A 222 -2.17 8.19 15.37
N LEU A 223 -3.06 7.79 14.45
CA LEU A 223 -3.17 8.41 13.13
C LEU A 223 -3.64 9.86 13.23
N GLU A 224 -4.53 10.20 14.17
CA GLU A 224 -4.90 11.59 14.46
C GLU A 224 -3.70 12.39 15.01
N ILE A 225 -2.93 11.83 15.95
CA ILE A 225 -1.70 12.44 16.48
C ILE A 225 -0.70 12.74 15.34
N LEU A 226 -0.45 11.76 14.47
CA LEU A 226 0.45 11.89 13.33
C LEU A 226 -0.13 12.77 12.22
N GLY A 227 -1.46 12.89 12.16
CA GLY A 227 -2.17 13.77 11.26
C GLY A 227 -1.74 15.21 11.49
N GLU A 228 -1.76 15.62 12.76
CA GLU A 228 -1.29 16.94 13.16
C GLU A 228 0.23 17.10 12.99
N ASP A 229 1.02 16.21 13.60
CA ASP A 229 2.48 16.30 13.58
C ASP A 229 3.13 14.97 13.14
N GLU A 230 3.87 15.00 12.03
CA GLU A 230 4.71 13.88 11.63
C GLU A 230 6.13 13.99 12.19
N GLY A 231 6.88 12.89 12.09
CA GLY A 231 8.27 12.83 12.52
C GLY A 231 8.42 12.64 14.04
N LEU A 232 7.33 12.26 14.73
CA LEU A 232 7.33 12.02 16.16
C LEU A 232 8.05 10.70 16.50
N THR A 233 8.69 10.69 17.65
CA THR A 233 9.30 9.50 18.26
C THR A 233 8.26 8.65 19.00
N LEU A 234 8.60 7.39 19.28
CA LEU A 234 7.79 6.49 20.11
C LEU A 234 7.35 7.14 21.44
N THR A 235 8.27 7.83 22.12
CA THR A 235 8.02 8.45 23.42
C THR A 235 7.08 9.65 23.34
N GLU A 236 7.21 10.47 22.29
CA GLU A 236 6.30 11.61 22.05
C GLU A 236 4.88 11.11 21.75
N ILE A 237 4.75 10.08 20.92
CA ILE A 237 3.45 9.46 20.62
C ILE A 237 2.85 8.82 21.87
N SER A 238 3.65 8.06 22.63
CA SER A 238 3.23 7.41 23.89
C SER A 238 2.69 8.42 24.91
N HIS A 239 3.37 9.57 25.04
CA HIS A 239 2.93 10.66 25.92
C HIS A 239 1.60 11.26 25.44
N ARG A 240 1.48 11.58 24.15
CA ARG A 240 0.23 12.15 23.57
C ARG A 240 -0.95 11.16 23.64
N LEU A 241 -0.68 9.87 23.45
CA LEU A 241 -1.67 8.78 23.53
C LEU A 241 -2.05 8.42 24.97
N GLN A 242 -1.28 8.89 25.97
CA GLN A 242 -1.43 8.54 27.39
C GLN A 242 -1.38 7.01 27.62
N ARG A 243 -0.43 6.35 26.94
CA ARG A 243 -0.17 4.90 27.05
C ARG A 243 1.29 4.65 27.36
N THR A 244 1.61 3.42 27.73
CA THR A 244 3.00 3.04 28.00
C THR A 244 3.80 2.94 26.69
N PRO A 245 5.13 3.18 26.72
CA PRO A 245 5.96 3.02 25.52
C PRO A 245 5.90 1.61 24.92
N GLY A 246 5.74 0.57 25.76
CA GLY A 246 5.60 -0.82 25.30
C GLY A 246 4.34 -1.04 24.47
N SER A 247 3.16 -0.69 25.00
CA SER A 247 1.89 -0.81 24.26
C SER A 247 1.86 0.07 23.01
N THR A 248 2.42 1.28 23.09
CA THR A 248 2.54 2.19 21.94
C THR A 248 3.43 1.60 20.84
N LYS A 249 4.52 0.92 21.21
CA LYS A 249 5.39 0.22 20.26
C LYS A 249 4.64 -0.89 19.54
N ASP A 250 3.81 -1.66 20.25
CA ASP A 250 2.97 -2.69 19.64
C ASP A 250 1.99 -2.06 18.64
N TYR A 251 1.29 -0.98 19.01
CA TYR A 251 0.38 -0.27 18.11
C TYR A 251 1.06 0.26 16.85
N LEU A 252 2.24 0.87 16.98
CA LEU A 252 3.02 1.35 15.85
C LEU A 252 3.46 0.21 14.94
N SER A 253 3.89 -0.92 15.52
CA SER A 253 4.23 -2.12 14.72
C SER A 253 3.03 -2.66 13.95
N TRP A 254 1.81 -2.54 14.49
CA TRP A 254 0.59 -2.96 13.80
C TRP A 254 0.20 -2.02 12.67
N LEU A 255 0.47 -0.71 12.80
CA LEU A 255 0.29 0.27 11.74
C LEU A 255 1.32 0.10 10.60
N GLU A 256 2.57 -0.18 10.94
CA GLU A 256 3.61 -0.53 9.98
C GLU A 256 3.25 -1.83 9.22
N ASP A 257 2.69 -2.82 9.93
CA ASP A 257 2.27 -4.10 9.35
C ASP A 257 1.13 -3.99 8.32
N VAL A 258 0.39 -2.88 8.30
CA VAL A 258 -0.64 -2.55 7.29
C VAL A 258 -0.25 -1.33 6.45
N ASP A 259 1.04 -0.97 6.50
CA ASP A 259 1.68 0.12 5.76
C ASP A 259 0.93 1.45 5.87
N LEU A 260 0.26 1.74 7.00
CA LEU A 260 -0.36 3.05 7.24
C LEU A 260 0.68 4.08 7.73
N VAL A 261 1.69 3.60 8.45
CA VAL A 261 2.78 4.39 9.01
C VAL A 261 4.11 3.74 8.63
N ALA A 262 5.14 4.54 8.45
CA ALA A 262 6.52 4.11 8.31
C ALA A 262 7.39 4.74 9.39
N ALA A 263 8.42 4.02 9.83
CA ALA A 263 9.45 4.52 10.73
C ALA A 263 10.76 4.80 9.97
N ARG A 264 11.25 6.03 10.04
CA ARG A 264 12.59 6.41 9.56
C ARG A 264 13.38 7.04 10.69
N GLN A 265 14.56 6.50 11.00
CA GLN A 265 15.40 7.01 12.09
C GLN A 265 14.64 7.21 13.42
N LYS A 266 13.79 6.23 13.79
CA LYS A 266 12.92 6.26 14.98
C LYS A 266 11.85 7.35 14.98
N ARG A 267 11.54 7.92 13.81
CA ARG A 267 10.48 8.92 13.61
C ARG A 267 9.39 8.34 12.72
N TYR A 268 8.14 8.53 13.12
CA TYR A 268 6.98 7.94 12.45
C TYR A 268 6.26 8.98 11.59
N SER A 269 5.83 8.56 10.40
CA SER A 269 5.06 9.36 9.44
C SER A 269 4.07 8.48 8.69
N PHE A 270 3.04 9.07 8.09
CA PHE A 270 2.19 8.39 7.13
C PHE A 270 3.04 7.89 5.95
N THR A 271 2.65 6.74 5.42
CA THR A 271 3.19 6.25 4.14
C THR A 271 2.55 6.95 2.95
N ASP A 272 1.32 7.44 3.12
CA ASP A 272 0.54 8.15 2.11
C ASP A 272 0.25 9.58 2.60
N PRO A 273 0.85 10.60 1.98
CA PRO A 273 0.73 11.96 2.45
C PRO A 273 -0.64 12.59 2.13
N LEU A 274 -1.38 12.07 1.15
CA LEU A 274 -2.77 12.49 0.89
C LEU A 274 -3.75 11.82 1.86
N LEU A 275 -3.44 10.61 2.33
CA LEU A 275 -4.17 10.01 3.45
C LEU A 275 -4.02 10.84 4.73
N ARG A 276 -2.83 11.39 5.00
CA ARG A 276 -2.63 12.33 6.12
C ARG A 276 -3.55 13.55 6.00
N VAL A 277 -3.58 14.19 4.83
CA VAL A 277 -4.48 15.33 4.55
C VAL A 277 -5.93 14.95 4.80
N TRP A 278 -6.35 13.77 4.30
CA TRP A 278 -7.69 13.25 4.51
C TRP A 278 -8.01 13.03 6.00
N VAL A 279 -7.11 12.43 6.78
CA VAL A 279 -7.29 12.24 8.24
C VAL A 279 -7.51 13.58 8.93
N ARG A 280 -6.70 14.59 8.61
CA ARG A 280 -6.84 15.92 9.20
C ARG A 280 -8.17 16.58 8.86
N LEU A 281 -8.71 16.36 7.67
CA LEU A 281 -9.99 16.93 7.25
C LEU A 281 -11.19 16.18 7.84
N HIS A 282 -11.15 14.85 7.82
CA HIS A 282 -12.35 14.01 7.95
C HIS A 282 -12.40 13.17 9.23
N CYS A 283 -11.31 13.06 9.99
CA CYS A 283 -11.31 12.42 11.32
C CYS A 283 -11.51 13.41 12.46
N ARG A 284 -12.33 14.45 12.22
CA ARG A 284 -12.73 15.45 13.22
C ARG A 284 -14.17 15.20 13.70
N ALA A 285 -14.53 15.81 14.82
CA ALA A 285 -15.90 15.73 15.36
C ALA A 285 -16.97 16.42 14.48
N SER A 286 -16.56 17.26 13.53
CA SER A 286 -17.45 17.98 12.62
C SER A 286 -16.93 17.86 11.20
N ALA A 287 -17.84 17.87 10.23
CA ALA A 287 -17.49 17.85 8.81
C ALA A 287 -16.65 19.09 8.45
N PRO A 288 -15.65 18.95 7.55
CA PRO A 288 -14.83 20.08 7.13
C PRO A 288 -15.65 21.10 6.34
N SER A 289 -15.42 22.38 6.60
CA SER A 289 -15.93 23.47 5.76
C SER A 289 -15.12 23.62 4.47
N GLU A 290 -15.63 24.38 3.51
CA GLU A 290 -14.87 24.75 2.30
C GLU A 290 -13.56 25.49 2.64
N ASP A 291 -13.59 26.35 3.66
CA ASP A 291 -12.40 27.05 4.16
C ASP A 291 -11.38 26.09 4.79
N ASP A 292 -11.84 25.05 5.49
CA ASP A 292 -10.95 24.00 6.03
C ASP A 292 -10.29 23.22 4.91
N LEU A 293 -11.06 22.84 3.89
CA LEU A 293 -10.57 22.14 2.71
C LEU A 293 -9.51 22.98 1.98
N ALA A 294 -9.83 24.24 1.64
CA ALA A 294 -8.91 25.12 0.95
C ALA A 294 -7.61 25.33 1.75
N ARG A 295 -7.71 25.54 3.07
CA ARG A 295 -6.57 25.71 3.97
C ARG A 295 -5.69 24.46 4.04
N GLU A 296 -6.28 23.26 4.15
CA GLU A 296 -5.49 22.03 4.24
C GLU A 296 -4.83 21.69 2.90
N VAL A 297 -5.55 21.84 1.78
CA VAL A 297 -4.99 21.65 0.44
C VAL A 297 -3.83 22.61 0.20
N HIS A 298 -4.00 23.90 0.55
CA HIS A 298 -2.94 24.89 0.41
C HIS A 298 -1.71 24.53 1.27
N ARG A 299 -1.92 24.15 2.53
CA ARG A 299 -0.85 23.71 3.43
C ARG A 299 -0.08 22.50 2.87
N TYR A 300 -0.79 21.57 2.25
CA TYR A 300 -0.20 20.39 1.63
C TYR A 300 0.56 20.72 0.34
N ALA A 301 -0.06 21.50 -0.54
CA ALA A 301 0.36 21.71 -1.92
C ALA A 301 1.54 22.67 -2.04
N VAL A 302 1.49 23.84 -1.37
CA VAL A 302 2.47 24.92 -1.56
C VAL A 302 3.93 24.46 -1.37
N PRO A 303 4.29 23.69 -0.32
CA PRO A 303 5.66 23.22 -0.14
C PRO A 303 6.13 22.22 -1.21
N ARG A 304 5.20 21.65 -1.98
CA ARG A 304 5.45 20.60 -3.00
C ARG A 304 5.49 21.14 -4.42
N LEU A 305 5.06 22.39 -4.64
CA LEU A 305 5.05 22.96 -5.97
C LEU A 305 6.47 23.07 -6.55
N PRO A 306 6.65 22.81 -7.84
CA PRO A 306 7.95 22.99 -8.49
C PRO A 306 8.39 24.45 -8.33
N GLN A 307 9.62 24.66 -7.87
CA GLN A 307 10.20 25.99 -7.79
C GLN A 307 10.39 26.51 -9.21
N THR A 308 9.79 27.66 -9.52
CA THR A 308 10.09 28.38 -10.76
C THR A 308 11.54 28.85 -10.64
N THR A 309 12.45 28.18 -11.32
CA THR A 309 13.86 28.57 -11.28
C THR A 309 13.99 29.89 -12.04
N GLU A 310 14.17 31.01 -11.32
CA GLU A 310 14.69 32.22 -11.95
C GLU A 310 16.08 31.90 -12.51
N PRO A 311 16.41 32.31 -13.75
CA PRO A 311 17.72 32.06 -14.32
C PRO A 311 18.79 32.80 -13.49
N GLY A 312 19.55 32.05 -12.67
CA GLY A 312 20.68 32.59 -11.91
C GLY A 312 20.94 31.95 -10.54
N THR A 313 20.02 31.19 -9.98
CA THR A 313 20.20 30.59 -8.64
C THR A 313 20.75 29.16 -8.76
N PRO A 314 21.91 28.83 -8.15
CA PRO A 314 22.44 27.48 -8.21
C PRO A 314 21.47 26.49 -7.55
N PRO A 315 21.32 25.27 -8.10
CA PRO A 315 20.36 24.31 -7.60
C PRO A 315 20.67 23.94 -6.14
N PRO A 316 19.66 23.78 -5.27
CA PRO A 316 19.87 23.23 -3.95
C PRO A 316 20.40 21.80 -4.09
N THR A 317 21.45 21.49 -3.34
CA THR A 317 22.05 20.15 -3.30
C THR A 317 20.94 19.13 -2.99
N PRO A 318 20.72 18.11 -3.85
CA PRO A 318 19.73 17.09 -3.56
C PRO A 318 20.06 16.42 -2.24
N ALA A 319 19.07 16.33 -1.34
CA ALA A 319 19.17 15.45 -0.19
C ALA A 319 19.47 14.03 -0.70
N PRO A 320 20.43 13.31 -0.12
CA PRO A 320 20.85 12.02 -0.65
C PRO A 320 19.65 11.08 -0.75
N GLN A 321 19.34 10.68 -1.98
CA GLN A 321 18.53 9.50 -2.25
C GLN A 321 19.30 8.32 -1.69
N SER A 322 18.86 7.82 -0.53
CA SER A 322 19.40 6.60 0.02
C SER A 322 18.84 5.43 -0.78
N GLU A 323 19.70 4.79 -1.57
CA GLU A 323 19.50 3.41 -2.04
C GLU A 323 19.02 2.53 -0.87
N PRO A 324 18.13 1.54 -1.11
CA PRO A 324 17.82 0.56 -0.09
C PRO A 324 19.09 -0.24 0.21
N ALA A 325 19.78 0.12 1.28
CA ALA A 325 20.91 -0.62 1.82
C ALA A 325 20.41 -1.97 2.36
N PHE A 326 20.36 -2.98 1.50
CA PHE A 326 20.37 -4.37 1.92
C PHE A 326 21.78 -4.71 2.40
N ALA A 327 22.05 -4.41 3.67
CA ALA A 327 23.21 -4.94 4.35
C ALA A 327 22.90 -6.35 4.87
N MET A 328 23.39 -7.35 4.14
CA MET A 328 23.72 -8.66 4.66
C MET A 328 24.74 -8.51 5.80
N ALA A 329 24.38 -8.82 7.04
CA ALA A 329 25.35 -9.09 8.11
C ALA A 329 24.71 -9.92 9.23
N GLY A 330 25.48 -10.90 9.71
CA GLY A 330 25.06 -11.98 10.58
C GLY A 330 24.54 -11.60 11.97
N SER A 331 23.83 -12.55 12.55
CA SER A 331 23.32 -12.57 13.91
C SER A 331 24.36 -12.21 14.97
N PRO A 332 23.97 -11.48 16.03
CA PRO A 332 24.58 -11.62 17.35
C PRO A 332 23.72 -12.52 18.24
N SER A 333 24.40 -13.46 18.90
CA SER A 333 23.91 -14.38 19.92
C SER A 333 23.09 -13.71 21.02
N SER A 334 21.92 -14.26 21.37
CA SER A 334 21.19 -13.85 22.56
C SER A 334 21.95 -14.34 23.81
N GLY A 335 22.58 -13.41 24.51
CA GLY A 335 23.01 -13.63 25.89
C GLY A 335 21.77 -13.68 26.79
N ILE A 336 21.65 -14.80 27.50
CA ILE A 336 20.72 -15.02 28.61
C ILE A 336 21.09 -14.04 29.73
N ILE A 337 20.11 -13.31 30.27
CA ILE A 337 20.25 -12.57 31.52
C ILE A 337 19.58 -13.44 32.59
N GLU A 338 20.40 -14.03 33.45
CA GLU A 338 19.96 -14.60 34.73
C GLU A 338 19.60 -13.44 35.68
N ILE A 339 18.45 -13.57 36.35
CA ILE A 339 17.99 -12.67 37.40
C ILE A 339 18.15 -13.43 38.71
N ASP A 340 18.95 -12.88 39.63
CA ASP A 340 18.85 -13.14 41.07
C ASP A 340 17.76 -12.26 41.69
#